data_AF-A0A1W1ZKU1-F1
#
_entry.id   AF-A0A1W1ZKU1-F1
#
_cell.length_a   1.000
_cell.length_b   1.000
_cell.length_c   1.000
_cell.angle_alpha   90.00
_cell.angle_beta   90.00
_cell.angle_gamma   90.00
#
_symmetry.space_group_name_H-M   'P 1'
#
loop_
_entity.id
_entity.type
_entity.pdbx_description
1 polymer ?
#
loop_
_entity_poly.entity_id
_entity_poly.type
_entity_poly.pdbx_seq_one_letter_code
_entity_poly.pdbx_strand_id
1 'polypeptide(L)'
;MWPFPDEQAFRAWATDPDAWLSEQDEDLMLHDPAGLPLLLSAAQDADCPKKDYCADVLADYARRIVGWDRVDVYQALRETATTAAASHDPRARQWSEYVTRLFSYRAKARPVNRAGAEQMAADLLLGPADRLIVQVAPGGKHWQCAEPDAYPTYLYINRRTGSFRLVRFQPLSAAELAALPS
;
A
#
# COMPACT_ATOMS: atom_id res chain seq x y z
N MET A 1 6.71 -3.11 16.04
CA MET A 1 6.33 -3.73 17.32
C MET A 1 4.89 -4.10 17.14
N TRP A 2 4.60 -5.39 17.24
CA TRP A 2 3.27 -5.95 17.08
C TRP A 2 2.47 -5.68 18.37
N PRO A 3 1.20 -5.25 18.30
CA PRO A 3 0.44 -4.88 19.49
C PRO A 3 -0.04 -6.10 20.30
N PHE A 4 0.06 -7.31 19.74
CA PHE A 4 -0.32 -8.54 20.41
C PHE A 4 0.91 -9.24 20.99
N PRO A 5 0.86 -9.72 22.24
CA PRO A 5 1.99 -10.43 22.86
C PRO A 5 2.29 -11.78 22.20
N ASP A 6 1.28 -12.41 21.60
CA ASP A 6 1.38 -13.70 20.93
C ASP A 6 0.24 -13.89 19.89
N GLU A 7 0.27 -15.02 19.18
CA GLU A 7 -0.77 -15.38 18.21
C GLU A 7 -2.13 -15.61 18.89
N GLN A 8 -2.18 -16.15 20.11
CA GLN A 8 -3.45 -16.42 20.80
C GLN A 8 -4.20 -15.12 21.10
N ALA A 9 -3.49 -14.09 21.56
CA ALA A 9 -4.04 -12.77 21.80
C ALA A 9 -4.57 -12.12 20.51
N PHE A 10 -3.84 -12.27 19.39
CA PHE A 10 -4.32 -11.82 18.08
C PHE A 10 -5.62 -12.55 17.68
N ARG A 11 -5.68 -13.88 17.83
CA ARG A 11 -6.87 -14.67 17.48
C ARG A 11 -8.07 -14.30 18.34
N ALA A 12 -7.87 -14.09 19.63
CA ALA A 12 -8.91 -13.63 20.55
C ALA A 12 -9.48 -12.28 20.10
N TRP A 13 -8.62 -11.32 19.75
CA TRP A 13 -9.05 -10.03 19.21
C TRP A 13 -9.75 -10.16 17.85
N ALA A 14 -9.23 -10.99 16.94
CA ALA A 14 -9.78 -11.13 15.58
C ALA A 14 -11.20 -11.72 15.58
N THR A 15 -11.51 -12.57 16.57
CA THR A 15 -12.79 -13.29 16.68
C THR A 15 -13.84 -12.59 17.53
N ASP A 16 -13.45 -11.62 18.35
CA ASP A 16 -14.37 -10.81 19.16
C ASP A 16 -14.80 -9.55 18.38
N PRO A 17 -16.06 -9.41 17.92
CA PRO A 17 -16.50 -8.23 17.16
C PRO A 17 -16.44 -6.91 17.95
N ASP A 18 -16.46 -6.98 19.28
CA ASP A 18 -16.49 -5.80 20.16
C ASP A 18 -15.08 -5.39 20.63
N ALA A 19 -14.06 -6.20 20.36
CA ALA A 19 -12.67 -5.88 20.68
C ALA A 19 -12.08 -4.87 19.67
N TRP A 20 -11.86 -3.64 20.10
CA TRP A 20 -11.23 -2.59 19.29
C TRP A 20 -9.80 -2.33 19.73
N LEU A 21 -8.95 -1.98 18.77
CA LEU A 21 -7.62 -1.47 19.05
C LEU A 21 -7.68 0.04 19.28
N SER A 22 -6.69 0.57 20.01
CA SER A 22 -6.47 2.01 20.02
C SER A 22 -5.86 2.44 18.67
N GLU A 23 -6.03 3.71 18.28
CA GLU A 23 -5.39 4.26 17.06
C GLU A 23 -3.87 4.00 17.04
N GLN A 24 -3.22 4.02 18.20
CA GLN A 24 -1.79 3.73 18.33
C GLN A 24 -1.46 2.26 18.04
N ASP A 25 -2.30 1.33 18.51
CA ASP A 25 -2.10 -0.10 18.27
C ASP A 25 -2.40 -0.47 16.81
N GLU A 26 -3.37 0.19 16.17
CA GLU A 26 -3.63 0.02 14.74
C GLU A 26 -2.43 0.47 13.89
N ASP A 27 -1.83 1.62 14.23
CA ASP A 27 -0.59 2.07 13.60
C ASP A 27 0.54 1.04 13.78
N LEU A 28 0.65 0.41 14.95
CA LEU A 28 1.63 -0.65 15.19
C LEU A 28 1.43 -1.86 14.26
N MET A 29 0.19 -2.25 13.97
CA MET A 29 -0.11 -3.33 13.01
C MET A 29 0.40 -3.01 11.60
N LEU A 30 0.35 -1.74 11.20
CA LEU A 30 0.79 -1.27 9.87
C LEU A 30 2.31 -1.22 9.71
N HIS A 31 3.08 -1.51 10.76
CA HIS A 31 4.53 -1.38 10.78
C HIS A 31 5.28 -2.66 11.10
N ASP A 32 4.61 -3.72 11.55
CA ASP A 32 5.28 -4.96 11.95
C ASP A 32 5.11 -6.11 10.92
N PRO A 33 6.19 -6.55 10.24
CA PRO A 33 6.11 -7.64 9.28
C PRO A 33 5.73 -8.99 9.92
N ALA A 34 5.95 -9.17 11.24
CA ALA A 34 5.61 -10.42 11.93
C ALA A 34 4.09 -10.67 11.95
N GLY A 35 3.28 -9.61 11.82
CA GLY A 35 1.83 -9.70 11.78
C GLY A 35 1.24 -10.14 10.45
N LEU A 36 2.00 -10.08 9.35
CA LEU A 36 1.48 -10.33 7.99
C LEU A 36 0.84 -11.73 7.84
N PRO A 37 1.45 -12.84 8.31
CA PRO A 37 0.83 -14.16 8.21
C PRO A 37 -0.46 -14.27 9.04
N LEU A 38 -0.51 -13.62 10.20
CA LEU A 38 -1.67 -13.63 11.09
C LEU A 38 -2.85 -12.89 10.47
N LEU A 39 -2.57 -11.70 9.92
CA LEU A 39 -3.54 -10.89 9.18
C LEU A 39 -4.08 -11.64 7.95
N LEU A 40 -3.20 -12.29 7.18
CA LEU A 40 -3.62 -13.08 6.02
C LEU A 40 -4.52 -14.24 6.45
N SER A 41 -4.16 -14.93 7.52
CA SER A 41 -4.95 -16.04 8.05
C SER A 41 -6.34 -15.57 8.52
N ALA A 42 -6.43 -14.43 9.22
CA ALA A 42 -7.71 -13.87 9.65
C ALA A 42 -8.56 -13.34 8.49
N ALA A 43 -7.94 -12.77 7.45
CA ALA A 43 -8.63 -12.30 6.25
C ALA A 43 -9.25 -13.44 5.42
N GLN A 44 -8.64 -14.63 5.47
CA GLN A 44 -9.11 -15.84 4.78
C GLN A 44 -10.16 -16.63 5.55
N ASP A 45 -10.29 -16.39 6.85
CA ASP A 45 -11.24 -17.08 7.71
C ASP A 45 -12.66 -16.55 7.47
N ALA A 46 -13.52 -17.42 6.95
CA ALA A 46 -14.89 -17.07 6.60
C ALA A 46 -15.72 -16.64 7.83
N ASP A 47 -15.40 -17.19 8.99
CA ASP A 47 -16.08 -16.98 10.26
C ASP A 47 -15.47 -15.85 11.09
N CYS A 48 -14.32 -15.32 10.66
CA CYS A 48 -13.69 -14.18 11.32
C CYS A 48 -14.50 -12.89 11.09
N PRO A 49 -15.02 -12.24 12.15
CA PRO A 49 -15.80 -11.01 12.01
C PRO A 49 -14.94 -9.84 11.50
N LYS A 50 -13.62 -9.87 11.73
CA LYS A 50 -12.66 -8.85 11.31
C LYS A 50 -11.93 -9.17 10.00
N LYS A 51 -12.41 -10.12 9.19
CA LYS A 51 -11.71 -10.53 7.97
C LYS A 51 -11.47 -9.38 6.97
N ASP A 52 -12.48 -8.52 6.78
CA ASP A 52 -12.38 -7.38 5.85
C ASP A 52 -11.42 -6.33 6.41
N TYR A 53 -11.50 -6.03 7.71
CA TYR A 53 -10.53 -5.17 8.39
C TYR A 53 -9.09 -5.67 8.24
N CYS A 54 -8.85 -6.98 8.45
CA CYS A 54 -7.51 -7.55 8.29
C CYS A 54 -7.01 -7.46 6.84
N ALA A 55 -7.91 -7.61 5.85
CA ALA A 55 -7.57 -7.43 4.45
C ALA A 55 -7.20 -5.98 4.12
N ASP A 56 -7.91 -5.01 4.69
CA ASP A 56 -7.61 -3.58 4.53
C ASP A 56 -6.24 -3.23 5.15
N VAL A 57 -5.94 -3.73 6.36
CA VAL A 57 -4.62 -3.57 6.99
C VAL A 57 -3.51 -4.16 6.12
N LEU A 58 -3.72 -5.32 5.49
CA LEU A 58 -2.74 -5.91 4.57
C LEU A 58 -2.53 -5.06 3.31
N ALA A 59 -3.59 -4.48 2.75
CA ALA A 59 -3.50 -3.61 1.58
C ALA A 59 -2.75 -2.31 1.92
N ASP A 60 -3.03 -1.73 3.09
CA ASP A 60 -2.39 -0.52 3.60
C ASP A 60 -0.93 -0.76 4.02
N TYR A 61 -0.62 -1.93 4.58
CA TYR A 61 0.77 -2.32 4.80
C TYR A 61 1.52 -2.39 3.47
N ALA A 62 1.02 -3.17 2.51
CA ALA A 62 1.70 -3.40 1.24
C ALA A 62 1.97 -2.10 0.48
N ARG A 63 0.99 -1.21 0.40
CA ARG A 63 1.14 0.08 -0.28
C ARG A 63 2.12 1.00 0.42
N ARG A 64 2.12 1.05 1.76
CA ARG A 64 3.05 1.90 2.53
C ARG A 64 4.48 1.42 2.30
N ILE A 65 4.72 0.11 2.38
CA ILE A 65 6.03 -0.47 2.19
C ILE A 65 6.57 -0.20 0.78
N VAL A 66 5.78 -0.49 -0.26
CA VAL A 66 6.23 -0.29 -1.65
C VAL A 66 6.26 1.19 -2.04
N GLY A 67 5.30 1.98 -1.56
CA GLY A 67 5.20 3.41 -1.85
C GLY A 67 6.36 4.21 -1.27
N TRP A 68 6.72 3.94 -0.01
CA TRP A 68 7.80 4.63 0.71
C TRP A 68 9.18 3.96 0.60
N ASP A 69 9.29 2.94 -0.25
CA ASP A 69 10.53 2.22 -0.54
C ASP A 69 11.21 1.59 0.69
N ARG A 70 10.40 0.96 1.56
CA ARG A 70 10.87 0.29 2.78
C ARG A 70 11.45 -1.09 2.47
N VAL A 71 12.63 -1.09 1.87
CA VAL A 71 13.33 -2.29 1.37
C VAL A 71 13.61 -3.32 2.45
N ASP A 72 13.73 -2.90 3.71
CA ASP A 72 14.00 -3.72 4.89
C ASP A 72 12.94 -4.79 5.14
N VAL A 73 11.70 -4.57 4.68
CA VAL A 73 10.57 -5.48 4.91
C VAL A 73 9.99 -6.08 3.61
N TYR A 74 10.64 -5.86 2.46
CA TYR A 74 10.18 -6.39 1.18
C TYR A 74 10.12 -7.92 1.14
N GLN A 75 11.07 -8.58 1.79
CA GLN A 75 11.12 -10.05 1.82
C GLN A 75 9.87 -10.64 2.49
N ALA A 76 9.53 -10.18 3.69
CA ALA A 76 8.36 -10.64 4.44
C ALA A 76 7.05 -10.44 3.66
N LEU A 77 6.91 -9.27 3.01
CA LEU A 77 5.75 -8.98 2.17
C LEU A 77 5.65 -9.93 0.96
N ARG A 78 6.78 -10.22 0.29
CA ARG A 78 6.80 -11.15 -0.85
C ARG A 78 6.52 -12.59 -0.46
N GLU A 79 7.06 -13.03 0.68
CA GLU A 79 6.82 -14.38 1.20
C GLU A 79 5.34 -14.56 1.55
N THR A 80 4.73 -13.57 2.22
CA THR A 80 3.31 -13.59 2.56
C THR A 80 2.43 -13.56 1.29
N ALA A 81 2.78 -12.73 0.30
CA ALA A 81 2.09 -12.71 -0.99
C ALA A 81 2.21 -14.05 -1.75
N THR A 82 3.34 -14.74 -1.64
CA THR A 82 3.53 -16.08 -2.22
C THR A 82 2.61 -17.10 -1.56
N THR A 83 2.51 -17.08 -0.23
CA THR A 83 1.54 -17.91 0.51
C THR A 83 0.10 -17.61 0.08
N ALA A 84 -0.24 -16.33 -0.07
CA ALA A 84 -1.57 -15.92 -0.49
C ALA A 84 -1.91 -16.36 -1.93
N ALA A 85 -0.93 -16.41 -2.84
CA ALA A 85 -1.11 -16.89 -4.21
C ALA A 85 -1.52 -18.38 -4.26
N ALA A 86 -1.02 -19.18 -3.32
CA ALA A 86 -1.33 -20.60 -3.22
C ALA A 86 -2.68 -20.88 -2.53
N SER A 87 -3.38 -19.85 -2.05
CA SER A 87 -4.64 -20.01 -1.34
C SER A 87 -5.80 -20.41 -2.26
N HIS A 88 -6.73 -21.17 -1.70
CA HIS A 88 -8.02 -21.45 -2.33
C HIS A 88 -8.98 -20.26 -2.24
N ASP A 89 -8.78 -19.35 -1.28
CA ASP A 89 -9.56 -18.13 -1.14
C ASP A 89 -9.26 -17.14 -2.28
N PRO A 90 -10.26 -16.76 -3.11
CA PRO A 90 -10.09 -15.76 -4.16
C PRO A 90 -9.57 -14.41 -3.65
N ARG A 91 -9.96 -13.96 -2.45
CA ARG A 91 -9.54 -12.65 -1.91
C ARG A 91 -8.05 -12.62 -1.61
N ALA A 92 -7.53 -13.68 -1.00
CA ALA A 92 -6.09 -13.81 -0.79
C ALA A 92 -5.29 -13.81 -2.10
N ARG A 93 -5.78 -14.50 -3.14
CA ARG A 93 -5.14 -14.46 -4.46
C ARG A 93 -5.17 -13.06 -5.08
N GLN A 94 -6.29 -12.36 -4.98
CA GLN A 94 -6.40 -10.96 -5.41
C GLN A 94 -5.42 -10.05 -4.66
N TRP A 95 -5.25 -10.25 -3.35
CA TRP A 95 -4.26 -9.51 -2.58
C TRP A 95 -2.83 -9.82 -3.05
N SER A 96 -2.51 -11.09 -3.36
CA SER A 96 -1.21 -11.45 -3.94
C SER A 96 -0.96 -10.78 -5.31
N GLU A 97 -1.97 -10.74 -6.18
CA GLU A 97 -1.91 -10.04 -7.46
C GLU A 97 -1.70 -8.53 -7.26
N TYR A 98 -2.37 -7.94 -6.26
CA TYR A 98 -2.17 -6.55 -5.88
C TYR A 98 -0.73 -6.27 -5.42
N VAL A 99 -0.17 -7.07 -4.51
CA VAL A 99 1.22 -6.94 -4.07
C VAL A 99 2.20 -7.12 -5.23
N THR A 100 1.94 -8.08 -6.12
CA THR A 100 2.74 -8.31 -7.33
C THR A 100 2.73 -7.08 -8.24
N ARG A 101 1.55 -6.47 -8.42
CA ARG A 101 1.39 -5.24 -9.21
C ARG A 101 2.14 -4.08 -8.58
N LEU A 102 2.06 -3.89 -7.25
CA LEU A 102 2.83 -2.88 -6.53
C LEU A 102 4.33 -3.03 -6.79
N PHE A 103 4.89 -4.24 -6.61
CA PHE A 103 6.31 -4.47 -6.88
C PHE A 103 6.69 -4.29 -8.34
N SER A 104 5.76 -4.51 -9.28
CA SER A 104 6.01 -4.26 -10.71
C SER A 104 6.32 -2.80 -11.02
N TYR A 105 5.78 -1.85 -10.23
CA TYR A 105 6.09 -0.42 -10.37
C TYR A 105 7.54 -0.08 -10.01
N ARG A 106 8.17 -0.88 -9.13
CA ARG A 106 9.58 -0.71 -8.73
C ARG A 106 10.55 -1.45 -9.65
N ALA A 107 10.15 -2.62 -10.16
CA ALA A 107 11.07 -3.54 -10.82
C ALA A 107 11.36 -3.22 -12.30
N LYS A 108 10.44 -2.57 -13.01
CA LYS A 108 10.53 -2.43 -14.47
C LYS A 108 10.34 -0.99 -14.89
N ALA A 109 11.40 -0.39 -15.44
CA ALA A 109 11.28 0.90 -16.10
C ALA A 109 10.39 0.74 -17.33
N ARG A 110 9.29 1.50 -17.40
CA ARG A 110 8.37 1.52 -18.54
C ARG A 110 7.68 2.87 -18.66
N PRO A 111 7.36 3.33 -19.89
CA PRO A 111 6.53 4.50 -20.07
C PRO A 111 5.16 4.33 -19.39
N VAL A 112 4.68 5.39 -18.77
CA VAL A 112 3.39 5.43 -18.07
C VAL A 112 2.50 6.46 -18.77
N ASN A 113 1.39 5.99 -19.32
CA ASN A 113 0.33 6.85 -19.85
C ASN A 113 -0.60 7.30 -18.71
N ARG A 114 -1.65 8.06 -19.04
CA ARG A 114 -2.58 8.59 -18.04
C ARG A 114 -3.28 7.50 -17.24
N ALA A 115 -3.83 6.48 -17.91
CA ALA A 115 -4.52 5.37 -17.26
C ALA A 115 -3.57 4.59 -16.32
N GLY A 116 -2.32 4.40 -16.72
CA GLY A 116 -1.30 3.81 -15.84
C GLY A 116 -0.99 4.68 -14.62
N ALA A 117 -0.95 5.99 -14.78
CA ALA A 117 -0.77 6.92 -13.67
C ALA A 117 -1.98 6.92 -12.71
N GLU A 118 -3.20 6.85 -13.24
CA GLU A 118 -4.44 6.71 -12.45
C GLU A 118 -4.44 5.40 -11.65
N GLN A 119 -4.07 4.28 -12.26
CA GLN A 119 -3.94 3.01 -11.53
C GLN A 119 -2.85 3.05 -10.46
N MET A 120 -1.68 3.63 -10.77
CA MET A 120 -0.60 3.80 -9.79
C MET A 120 -1.04 4.71 -8.64
N ALA A 121 -1.79 5.78 -8.93
CA ALA A 121 -2.33 6.68 -7.92
C ALA A 121 -3.33 5.96 -7.02
N ALA A 122 -4.27 5.20 -7.59
CA ALA A 122 -5.23 4.40 -6.83
C ALA A 122 -4.54 3.35 -5.94
N ASP A 123 -3.48 2.71 -6.43
CA ASP A 123 -2.74 1.73 -5.66
C ASP A 123 -1.87 2.40 -4.55
N LEU A 124 -1.27 3.56 -4.79
CA LEU A 124 -0.23 4.14 -3.91
C LEU A 124 -0.69 5.32 -3.01
N LEU A 125 -1.85 5.94 -3.27
CA LEU A 125 -2.41 7.05 -2.47
C LEU A 125 -3.62 6.59 -1.63
N LEU A 126 -3.77 7.07 -0.40
CA LEU A 126 -4.76 6.58 0.56
C LEU A 126 -6.21 6.89 0.13
N GLY A 127 -6.39 7.98 -0.60
CA GLY A 127 -7.71 8.52 -0.93
C GLY A 127 -8.52 7.64 -1.89
N PRO A 128 -9.85 7.79 -1.87
CA PRO A 128 -10.73 7.05 -2.77
C PRO A 128 -10.43 7.45 -4.23
N ALA A 129 -10.46 6.45 -5.12
CA ALA A 129 -9.99 6.60 -6.50
C ALA A 129 -10.71 7.70 -7.29
N ASP A 130 -11.96 7.99 -6.93
CA ASP A 130 -12.80 9.03 -7.54
C ASP A 130 -12.41 10.47 -7.17
N ARG A 131 -11.58 10.65 -6.13
CA ARG A 131 -11.07 11.96 -5.68
C ARG A 131 -9.64 12.24 -6.12
N LEU A 132 -8.97 11.29 -6.77
CA LEU A 132 -7.58 11.43 -7.18
C LEU A 132 -7.46 12.42 -8.36
N ILE A 133 -6.63 13.43 -8.18
CA ILE A 133 -6.30 14.38 -9.25
C ILE A 133 -5.05 13.86 -9.94
N VAL A 134 -5.12 13.59 -11.26
CA VAL A 134 -3.98 13.18 -12.08
C VAL A 134 -3.76 14.20 -13.20
N GLN A 135 -2.59 14.84 -13.19
CA GLN A 135 -2.22 15.87 -14.16
C GLN A 135 -0.75 15.76 -14.58
N VAL A 136 -0.37 16.46 -15.64
CA VAL A 136 1.04 16.57 -16.03
C VAL A 136 1.70 17.63 -15.14
N ALA A 137 2.79 17.26 -14.47
CA ALA A 137 3.55 18.19 -13.63
C ALA A 137 4.21 19.29 -14.49
N PRO A 138 4.51 20.47 -13.91
CA PRO A 138 5.32 21.50 -14.57
C PRO A 138 6.60 20.92 -15.17
N GLY A 139 6.91 21.29 -16.42
CA GLY A 139 8.04 20.73 -17.18
C GLY A 139 7.74 19.44 -17.95
N GLY A 140 6.54 18.87 -17.82
CA GLY A 140 6.02 17.86 -18.75
C GLY A 140 6.59 16.44 -18.58
N LYS A 141 7.59 16.24 -17.72
CA LYS A 141 8.30 14.97 -17.55
C LYS A 141 7.57 13.96 -16.65
N HIS A 142 6.79 14.45 -15.68
CA HIS A 142 6.15 13.63 -14.66
C HIS A 142 4.62 13.76 -14.72
N TRP A 143 3.93 12.70 -14.34
CA TRP A 143 2.58 12.81 -13.79
C TRP A 143 2.69 13.30 -12.35
N GLN A 144 1.82 14.21 -11.96
CA GLN A 144 1.55 14.57 -10.58
C GLN A 144 0.17 14.04 -10.23
N CYS A 145 0.12 13.16 -9.24
CA CYS A 145 -1.12 12.67 -8.67
C CYS A 145 -1.25 13.21 -7.25
N ALA A 146 -2.45 13.59 -6.83
CA ALA A 146 -2.69 14.16 -5.51
C ALA A 146 -3.98 13.64 -4.89
N GLU A 147 -3.93 13.44 -3.59
CA GLU A 147 -5.07 13.21 -2.71
C GLU A 147 -5.41 14.53 -2.00
N PRO A 148 -6.57 15.16 -2.30
CA PRO A 148 -6.92 16.48 -1.80
C PRO A 148 -7.52 16.47 -0.37
N ASP A 149 -6.89 15.74 0.55
CA ASP A 149 -7.33 15.64 1.96
C ASP A 149 -6.44 16.46 2.92
N ALA A 150 -6.78 16.46 4.21
CA ALA A 150 -6.12 17.27 5.25
C ALA A 150 -4.61 17.01 5.39
N TYR A 151 -4.14 15.83 4.97
CA TYR A 151 -2.73 15.45 4.93
C TYR A 151 -2.34 15.06 3.50
N PRO A 152 -2.20 16.05 2.59
CA PRO A 152 -2.07 15.77 1.17
C PRO A 152 -0.79 14.99 0.91
N THR A 153 -0.94 13.88 0.19
CA THR A 153 0.16 13.09 -0.34
C THR A 153 0.19 13.26 -1.86
N TYR A 154 1.38 13.53 -2.38
CA TYR A 154 1.64 13.73 -3.80
C TYR A 154 2.48 12.58 -4.33
N LEU A 155 2.06 12.03 -5.46
CA LEU A 155 2.78 11.00 -6.20
C LEU A 155 3.30 11.59 -7.50
N TYR A 156 4.61 11.59 -7.67
CA TYR A 156 5.26 12.01 -8.91
C TYR A 156 5.75 10.78 -9.67
N ILE A 157 5.27 10.57 -10.90
CA ILE A 157 5.61 9.40 -11.73
C ILE A 157 6.29 9.88 -13.01
N ASN A 158 7.51 9.45 -13.27
CA ASN A 158 8.19 9.75 -14.52
C ASN A 158 7.44 9.09 -15.68
N ARG A 159 7.06 9.89 -16.69
CA ARG A 159 6.23 9.42 -17.80
C ARG A 159 6.94 8.45 -18.74
N ARG A 160 8.28 8.46 -18.77
CA ARG A 160 9.11 7.62 -19.65
C ARG A 160 9.58 6.34 -18.96
N THR A 161 9.93 6.43 -17.69
CA THR A 161 10.52 5.31 -16.95
C THR A 161 9.56 4.70 -15.94
N GLY A 162 8.49 5.39 -15.54
CA GLY A 162 7.57 4.91 -14.52
C GLY A 162 8.16 4.92 -13.11
N SER A 163 9.41 5.39 -12.94
CA SER A 163 9.97 5.65 -11.62
C SER A 163 9.10 6.66 -10.89
N PHE A 164 8.96 6.50 -9.57
CA PHE A 164 8.06 7.35 -8.82
C PHE A 164 8.60 7.73 -7.45
N ARG A 165 8.02 8.80 -6.90
CA ARG A 165 8.33 9.30 -5.56
C ARG A 165 7.05 9.82 -4.90
N LEU A 166 6.85 9.44 -3.64
CA LEU A 166 5.83 10.03 -2.77
C LEU A 166 6.42 11.20 -1.99
N VAL A 167 5.59 12.23 -1.79
CA VAL A 167 5.91 13.43 -1.02
C VAL A 167 4.68 13.79 -0.17
N ARG A 168 4.87 14.17 1.09
CA ARG A 168 3.79 14.59 2.01
C ARG A 168 3.77 16.09 2.19
N PHE A 169 2.61 16.60 2.60
CA PHE A 169 2.34 17.97 3.05
C PHE A 169 2.38 19.04 1.96
N GLN A 170 3.40 19.06 1.10
CA GLN A 170 3.55 20.07 0.06
C GLN A 170 3.97 19.47 -1.29
N PRO A 171 3.49 20.02 -2.41
CA PRO A 171 3.97 19.62 -3.73
C PRO A 171 5.41 20.08 -3.92
N LEU A 172 6.17 19.33 -4.73
CA LEU A 172 7.52 19.72 -5.11
C LEU A 172 7.51 21.04 -5.89
N SER A 173 8.48 21.89 -5.58
CA SER A 173 8.77 23.09 -6.36
C SER A 173 9.26 22.74 -7.78
N ALA A 174 9.25 23.71 -8.69
CA ALA A 174 9.76 23.53 -10.05
C ALA A 174 11.24 23.08 -10.07
N ALA A 175 12.06 23.60 -9.15
CA ALA A 175 13.47 23.23 -9.04
C ALA A 175 13.65 21.76 -8.58
N GLU A 176 12.87 21.32 -7.59
CA GLU A 176 12.89 19.94 -7.13
C GLU A 176 12.38 18.96 -8.19
N LEU A 177 11.32 19.33 -8.92
CA LEU A 177 10.82 18.55 -10.05
C LEU A 177 11.84 18.40 -11.17
N ALA A 178 12.61 19.46 -11.46
CA ALA A 178 13.69 19.41 -12.45
C ALA A 178 14.84 18.51 -12.01
N ALA A 179 15.07 18.38 -10.70
CA ALA A 179 16.10 17.54 -10.10
C ALA A 179 15.69 16.05 -9.97
N LEU A 180 14.42 15.71 -10.18
CA LEU A 180 14.00 14.30 -10.19
C LEU A 180 14.68 13.53 -11.34
N PRO A 181 15.07 12.26 -11.10
CA PRO A 181 15.69 11.43 -12.12
C PRO A 181 14.79 11.29 -13.36
N SER A 182 15.41 11.43 -14.54
CA SER A 182 14.74 11.35 -15.84
C SER A 182 14.49 9.92 -16.31
#